data_AF-A0A366M140-F1
#
_entry.id   AF-A0A366M140-F1
#
_cell.length_a   1.000
_cell.length_b   1.000
_cell.length_c   1.000
_cell.angle_alpha   90.00
_cell.angle_beta   90.00
_cell.angle_gamma   90.00
#
_symmetry.space_group_name_H-M   'P 1'
#
loop_
_entity.id
_entity.type
_entity.pdbx_description
1 polymer ?
#
loop_
_entity_poly.entity_id
_entity_poly.type
_entity_poly.pdbx_seq_one_letter_code
_entity_poly.pdbx_strand_id
1 'polypeptide(L)' 'MSTAVPPDPVIERLTAEFGGVPLESVARRVADVRTRARHLGIAATPEIVERVAREHLLALVNSAPPPRIRR' A
#
# COMPACT_ATOMS: atom_id res chain seq x y z
N MET A 1 -7.14 -27.51 6.20
CA MET A 1 -7.79 -26.30 6.75
C MET A 1 -7.12 -25.08 6.11
N SER A 2 -7.62 -24.63 4.97
CA SER A 2 -7.16 -23.36 4.38
C SER A 2 -7.89 -22.24 5.10
N THR A 3 -7.22 -21.58 6.05
CA THR A 3 -7.69 -20.30 6.57
C THR A 3 -7.48 -19.28 5.47
N ALA A 4 -8.47 -19.13 4.58
CA ALA A 4 -8.53 -17.99 3.70
C ALA A 4 -8.66 -16.76 4.61
N VAL A 5 -7.55 -16.05 4.80
CA VAL A 5 -7.56 -14.72 5.41
C VAL A 5 -8.55 -13.91 4.57
N PRO A 6 -9.63 -13.38 5.15
CA PRO A 6 -10.58 -12.58 4.38
C PRO A 6 -9.80 -11.44 3.73
N PRO A 7 -10.06 -11.17 2.44
CA PRO A 7 -9.28 -10.19 1.72
C PRO A 7 -9.47 -8.82 2.37
N ASP A 8 -8.36 -8.11 2.53
CA ASP A 8 -8.34 -6.83 3.21
C ASP A 8 -8.89 -5.76 2.26
N PRO A 9 -10.03 -5.10 2.59
CA PRO A 9 -10.69 -4.19 1.68
C PRO A 9 -9.82 -2.98 1.32
N VAL A 10 -8.88 -2.59 2.19
CA VAL A 10 -7.92 -1.52 1.87
C VAL A 10 -6.91 -1.99 0.83
N ILE A 11 -6.42 -3.23 0.95
CA ILE A 11 -5.49 -3.81 -0.03
C ILE A 11 -6.19 -4.00 -1.38
N GLU A 12 -7.43 -4.47 -1.39
CA GLU A 12 -8.21 -4.63 -2.63
C GLU A 12 -8.40 -3.30 -3.36
N ARG A 13 -8.88 -2.26 -2.66
CA ARG A 13 -9.10 -0.94 -3.26
C ARG A 13 -7.80 -0.34 -3.80
N LEU A 14 -6.71 -0.41 -3.05
CA LEU A 14 -5.42 0.12 -3.49
C LEU A 14 -4.83 -0.71 -4.63
N THR A 15 -5.02 -2.03 -4.66
CA THR A 15 -4.53 -2.85 -5.76
C THR A 15 -5.28 -2.54 -7.06
N ALA A 16 -6.59 -2.30 -6.98
CA ALA A 16 -7.39 -1.87 -8.12
C ALA A 16 -6.96 -0.48 -8.65
N GLU A 17 -6.64 0.45 -7.76
CA GLU A 17 -6.18 1.80 -8.11
C GLU A 17 -4.75 1.81 -8.68
N PHE A 18 -3.84 1.02 -8.09
CA PHE A 18 -2.43 0.97 -8.45
C PHE A 18 -2.09 -0.29 -9.25
N GLY A 19 -2.82 -0.57 -10.34
CA GLY A 19 -2.65 -1.80 -11.13
C GLY A 19 -1.25 -2.04 -11.73
N GLY A 20 -0.38 -1.02 -11.75
CA GLY A 20 1.04 -1.15 -12.15
C GLY A 20 2.00 -1.52 -11.00
N VAL A 21 1.51 -1.56 -9.75
CA VAL A 21 2.29 -1.89 -8.56
C VAL A 21 1.99 -3.34 -8.15
N PRO A 22 3.01 -4.19 -7.87
CA PRO A 22 2.77 -5.56 -7.41
C PRO A 22 1.92 -5.61 -6.13
N LEU A 23 0.98 -6.56 -6.06
CA LEU A 23 0.10 -6.77 -4.90
C LEU A 23 0.89 -6.88 -3.59
N GLU A 24 2.00 -7.61 -3.58
CA GLU A 24 2.84 -7.76 -2.39
C GLU A 24 3.39 -6.42 -1.89
N SER A 25 3.72 -5.52 -2.81
CA SER A 25 4.19 -4.17 -2.47
C SER A 25 3.08 -3.34 -1.86
N VAL A 26 1.86 -3.41 -2.39
CA VAL A 26 0.67 -2.75 -1.83
C VAL A 26 0.39 -3.29 -0.42
N ALA A 27 0.34 -4.62 -0.25
CA ALA A 27 0.10 -5.28 1.02
C ALA A 27 1.15 -4.90 2.08
N ARG A 28 2.43 -4.87 1.70
CA ARG A 28 3.52 -4.43 2.57
C ARG A 28 3.34 -2.98 3.00
N ARG A 29 2.96 -2.07 2.09
CA ARG A 29 2.71 -0.67 2.46
C ARG A 29 1.56 -0.51 3.43
N VAL A 30 0.46 -1.22 3.22
CA VAL A 30 -0.67 -1.22 4.17
C VAL A 30 -0.23 -1.73 5.56
N ALA A 31 0.57 -2.82 5.61
CA ALA A 31 1.10 -3.35 6.87
C ALA A 31 2.08 -2.39 7.57
N ASP A 32 2.97 -1.75 6.82
CA ASP A 32 3.91 -0.75 7.33
C ASP A 32 3.18 0.45 7.96
N VAL A 33 2.13 0.93 7.30
CA VAL A 33 1.31 2.07 7.77
C VAL A 33 0.59 1.70 9.07
N ARG A 34 -0.02 0.51 9.14
CA ARG A 34 -0.66 0.02 10.37
C ARG A 34 0.31 -0.08 11.52
N THR A 35 1.49 -0.65 11.27
CA THR A 35 2.54 -0.81 12.28
C THR A 35 3.03 0.55 12.79
N ARG A 36 3.29 1.49 11.88
CA ARG A 36 3.69 2.86 12.24
C ARG A 36 2.61 3.59 13.02
N ALA A 37 1.35 3.53 12.60
CA ALA A 37 0.24 4.16 13.31
C ALA A 37 0.14 3.63 14.75
N ARG A 38 0.22 2.30 14.94
CA ARG A 38 0.24 1.68 16.28
C ARG A 38 1.41 2.15 17.13
N HIS A 39 2.63 2.21 16.57
CA HIS A 39 3.81 2.70 17.30
C HIS A 39 3.70 4.17 17.70
N LEU A 40 2.94 4.98 16.96
CA LEU A 40 2.69 6.39 17.25
C LEU A 40 1.48 6.61 18.18
N GLY A 41 0.79 5.55 18.61
CA GLY A 41 -0.45 5.67 19.38
C GLY A 41 -1.62 6.23 18.58
N ILE A 42 -1.53 6.23 17.25
CA ILE A 42 -2.58 6.69 16.34
C ILE A 42 -3.53 5.53 16.05
N ALA A 43 -4.84 5.80 16.12
CA ALA A 43 -5.85 4.84 15.71
C ALA A 43 -5.67 4.50 14.22
N ALA A 44 -5.29 3.25 13.93
CA ALA A 44 -5.09 2.75 12.57
C ALA A 44 -6.43 2.37 11.91
N THR A 45 -7.36 3.33 11.79
CA THR A 45 -8.64 3.09 11.13
C THR A 45 -8.42 2.78 9.64
N PRO A 46 -9.31 2.02 8.98
CA PRO A 46 -9.19 1.71 7.56
C PRO A 46 -9.02 2.96 6.68
N GLU A 47 -9.72 4.05 6.99
CA GLU A 47 -9.68 5.32 6.25
C GLU A 47 -8.30 5.99 6.35
N ILE A 48 -7.72 6.04 7.56
CA ILE A 48 -6.38 6.61 7.78
C ILE A 48 -5.33 5.74 7.08
N VAL A 49 -5.42 4.43 7.26
CA VAL A 49 -4.48 3.48 6.65
C VAL A 49 -4.50 3.58 5.14
N GLU A 50 -5.69 3.61 4.55
CA GLU A 50 -5.84 3.74 3.09
C GLU A 50 -5.25 5.06 2.59
N ARG A 51 -5.61 6.18 3.20
CA ARG A 51 -5.15 7.50 2.76
C ARG A 51 -3.64 7.61 2.82
N VAL A 52 -3.02 7.19 3.92
CA VAL A 52 -1.56 7.24 4.07
C VAL A 52 -0.86 6.26 3.12
N ALA A 53 -1.39 5.04 2.94
CA ALA A 53 -0.83 4.08 2.00
C ALA A 53 -0.92 4.57 0.54
N ARG A 54 -2.04 5.19 0.16
CA ARG A 54 -2.23 5.81 -1.15
C ARG A 54 -1.18 6.89 -1.42
N GLU A 55 -0.95 7.81 -0.49
CA GLU A 55 0.08 8.85 -0.65
C GLU A 55 1.48 8.25 -0.83
N HIS A 56 1.82 7.19 -0.09
CA HIS A 56 3.10 6.50 -0.28
C HIS A 56 3.22 5.81 -1.65
N LEU A 57 2.14 5.22 -2.15
CA LEU A 57 2.11 4.58 -3.47
C LEU A 57 2.18 5.61 -4.60
N LEU A 58 1.50 6.75 -4.46
CA LEU A 58 1.61 7.89 -5.39
C LEU A 58 3.05 8.40 -5.44
N ALA A 59 3.68 8.61 -4.29
CA ALA A 59 5.07 9.03 -4.24
C ALA A 59 6.00 8.01 -4.90
N LEU A 60 5.76 6.71 -4.73
CA LEU A 60 6.54 5.64 -5.37
C LEU A 60 6.43 5.71 -6.90
N VAL A 61 5.22 5.84 -7.44
CA VAL A 61 4.98 5.93 -8.89
C VAL A 61 5.63 7.20 -9.47
N ASN A 62 5.47 8.34 -8.78
CA ASN A 62 6.00 9.62 -9.23
C ASN A 62 7.52 9.73 -9.10
N SER A 63 8.14 8.97 -8.19
CA SER A 63 9.59 8.99 -7.96
C SER A 63 10.34 7.94 -8.78
N ALA A 64 9.64 7.14 -9.61
CA ALA A 64 10.29 6.18 -10.48
C ALA A 64 11.25 6.90 -11.44
N PRO A 65 12.56 6.55 -11.45
CA PRO A 65 13.50 7.21 -12.34
C PRO A 65 13.08 6.98 -13.81
N PRO A 66 13.25 7.96 -14.70
CA PRO A 66 12.93 7.79 -16.10
C PRO A 66 13.67 6.56 -16.66
N PRO A 67 13.04 5.79 -17.55
CA PRO A 67 13.66 4.60 -18.09
C PRO A 67 15.01 4.98 -18.73
N ARG A 68 16.08 4.31 -18.31
CA ARG A 68 17.40 4.50 -18.90
C ARG A 68 17.33 4.03 -20.36
N ILE A 69 17.14 4.97 -21.29
CA ILE A 69 17.34 4.72 -22.71
C ILE A 69 18.83 4.41 -22.88
N ARG A 70 19.17 3.13 -23.04
CA ARG A 70 20.50 2.75 -23.53
C ARG A 70 20.53 3.12 -25.01
N ARG A 71 21.30 4.16 -25.34
CA ARG A 71 21.75 4.39 -26.72
C ARG A 71 22.81 3.37 -27.09
#